data_AF-A0A1E3H293-F1
#
_entry.id   AF-A0A1E3H293-F1
#
_cell.length_a   1.000
_cell.length_b   1.000
_cell.length_c   1.000
_cell.angle_alpha   90.00
_cell.angle_beta   90.00
_cell.angle_gamma   90.00
#
_symmetry.space_group_name_H-M   'P 1'
#
loop_
_entity.id
_entity.type
_entity.pdbx_description
1 polymer ?
#
loop_
_entity_poly.entity_id
_entity_poly.type
_entity_poly.pdbx_seq_one_letter_code
_entity_poly.pdbx_strand_id
1 'polypeptide(L)'
;MARRPERRGPARGSRARATRRFITTPRDLAVFVNDDFLYQGALGACLVLLARGAPFEGGLPCGPDHPWRTNCATFGAPHVLALLAEASSRALRICRRQKFCVHRRARPEALAGMLTLAASRESYRLGGAETRLKAMVAALEDCGLADLVEGHNAAQNAALAEGNSGTGLRHLDLDPPAWMVRNLLLPVAFADGAPMHPAYGSAHATVAGTSITILKAMFEMYRRESLPPHGTHRWKCGNWQPMTLADIGMDEVFVPTPDGNALVGGNGDPAGLTLAGELDKLASNIGFGCVMAGINHASDVHESLRLGERIAVGILQEQMLNYSEPVSMRFPGFDGDRIVISTMGSGADVSVEIRSADDQPIRFEDWWQRPLD
;
A
#
# COMPACT_ATOMS: atom_id res chain seq x y z
N MET A 1 -29.73 -42.94 12.62
CA MET A 1 -29.29 -41.52 12.57
C MET A 1 -28.39 -41.33 11.37
N ALA A 2 -28.95 -40.83 10.26
CA ALA A 2 -28.23 -40.66 9.01
C ALA A 2 -27.27 -39.46 9.09
N ARG A 3 -25.99 -39.68 8.75
CA ARG A 3 -24.99 -38.62 8.60
C ARG A 3 -25.37 -37.77 7.38
N ARG A 4 -25.49 -36.46 7.57
CA ARG A 4 -25.64 -35.49 6.48
C ARG A 4 -24.41 -35.57 5.56
N PRO A 5 -24.57 -35.54 4.22
CA PRO A 5 -23.44 -35.46 3.31
C PRO A 5 -22.82 -34.06 3.39
N GLU A 6 -21.49 -34.02 3.47
CA GLU A 6 -20.71 -32.80 3.34
C GLU A 6 -21.08 -32.09 2.02
N ARG A 7 -21.55 -30.84 2.12
CA ARG A 7 -21.63 -29.95 0.96
C ARG A 7 -20.21 -29.60 0.55
N ARG A 8 -19.65 -30.35 -0.40
CA ARG A 8 -18.50 -29.88 -1.18
C ARG A 8 -18.95 -28.61 -1.90
N GLY A 9 -18.33 -27.47 -1.54
CA GLY A 9 -18.48 -26.22 -2.29
C GLY A 9 -18.11 -26.44 -3.76
N PRO A 10 -18.61 -25.60 -4.68
CA PRO A 10 -18.34 -25.76 -6.10
C PRO A 10 -16.85 -25.79 -6.34
N ALA A 11 -16.37 -26.85 -7.00
CA ALA A 11 -15.01 -26.96 -7.46
C ALA A 11 -14.70 -25.73 -8.33
N ARG A 12 -13.74 -24.90 -7.90
CA ARG A 12 -13.18 -23.85 -8.74
C ARG A 12 -12.75 -24.52 -10.04
N GLY A 13 -13.39 -24.14 -11.15
CA GLY A 13 -13.09 -24.64 -12.48
C GLY A 13 -11.58 -24.62 -12.70
N SER A 14 -11.06 -25.70 -13.28
CA SER A 14 -9.65 -25.88 -13.61
C SER A 14 -9.19 -24.82 -14.62
N ARG A 15 -8.86 -23.61 -14.14
CA ARG A 15 -7.83 -22.81 -14.80
C ARG A 15 -6.60 -23.69 -14.80
N ALA A 16 -6.02 -23.96 -15.97
CA ALA A 16 -4.65 -24.48 -16.05
C ALA A 16 -3.84 -23.66 -15.04
N ARG A 17 -3.29 -24.33 -14.03
CA ARG A 17 -2.60 -23.70 -12.90
C ARG A 17 -1.49 -22.85 -13.52
N ALA A 18 -1.74 -21.55 -13.68
CA ALA A 18 -0.77 -20.63 -14.24
C ALA A 18 0.52 -20.86 -13.45
N THR A 19 1.59 -21.20 -14.16
CA THR A 19 2.90 -21.41 -13.57
C THR A 19 3.22 -20.17 -12.73
N ARG A 20 3.52 -20.37 -11.45
CA ARG A 20 3.89 -19.27 -10.55
C ARG A 20 5.10 -18.56 -11.18
N ARG A 21 5.02 -17.24 -11.28
CA ARG A 21 6.05 -16.38 -11.85
C ARG A 21 6.27 -15.15 -10.98
N PHE A 22 7.42 -14.51 -11.13
CA PHE A 22 7.71 -13.21 -10.54
C PHE A 22 6.82 -12.12 -11.18
N ILE A 23 6.63 -11.02 -10.44
CA ILE A 23 5.79 -9.89 -10.88
C ILE A 23 6.51 -9.17 -12.03
N THR A 24 6.00 -9.30 -13.26
CA THR A 24 6.59 -8.70 -14.47
C THR A 24 5.76 -7.58 -15.07
N THR A 25 4.45 -7.59 -14.80
CA THR A 25 3.48 -6.68 -15.41
C THR A 25 2.56 -6.05 -14.35
N PRO A 26 1.91 -4.91 -14.65
CA PRO A 26 0.84 -4.37 -13.81
C PRO A 26 -0.26 -5.38 -13.46
N ARG A 27 -0.53 -6.33 -14.38
CA ARG A 27 -1.49 -7.42 -14.14
C ARG A 27 -1.03 -8.36 -13.03
N ASP A 28 0.26 -8.68 -12.96
CA ASP A 28 0.80 -9.53 -11.90
C ASP A 28 0.70 -8.85 -10.54
N LEU A 29 0.91 -7.53 -10.48
CA LEU A 29 0.74 -6.75 -9.26
C LEU A 29 -0.73 -6.66 -8.84
N ALA A 30 -1.65 -6.50 -9.79
CA ALA A 30 -3.09 -6.59 -9.55
C ALA A 30 -3.48 -7.99 -8.99
N VAL A 31 -2.89 -9.07 -9.50
CA VAL A 31 -3.12 -10.43 -8.97
C VAL A 31 -2.55 -10.57 -7.56
N PHE A 32 -1.36 -10.01 -7.28
CA PHE A 32 -0.79 -10.03 -5.94
C PHE A 32 -1.74 -9.40 -4.91
N VAL A 33 -2.27 -8.20 -5.16
CA VAL A 33 -3.18 -7.50 -4.23
C VAL A 33 -4.59 -8.09 -4.19
N ASN A 34 -4.92 -9.00 -5.09
CA ASN A 34 -6.19 -9.74 -5.05
C ASN A 34 -6.12 -10.92 -4.09
N ASP A 35 -4.95 -11.54 -4.00
CA ASP A 35 -4.75 -12.81 -3.29
C ASP A 35 -3.98 -12.65 -1.96
N ASP A 36 -3.43 -11.46 -1.68
CA ASP A 36 -2.69 -11.19 -0.46
C ASP A 36 -3.59 -11.14 0.78
N PHE A 37 -3.02 -11.51 1.92
CA PHE A 37 -3.51 -10.96 3.18
C PHE A 37 -2.83 -9.61 3.42
N LEU A 38 -3.55 -8.67 4.01
CA LEU A 38 -3.26 -7.22 3.91
C LEU A 38 -1.87 -6.75 4.38
N TYR A 39 -1.18 -7.50 5.24
CA TYR A 39 0.18 -7.18 5.70
C TYR A 39 1.24 -8.16 5.18
N GLN A 40 0.89 -9.03 4.22
CA GLN A 40 1.77 -10.05 3.66
C GLN A 40 3.04 -9.45 3.07
N GLY A 41 2.91 -8.37 2.30
CA GLY A 41 4.07 -7.69 1.72
C GLY A 41 5.03 -7.15 2.78
N ALA A 42 4.49 -6.45 3.78
CA ALA A 42 5.29 -5.88 4.87
C ALA A 42 5.91 -6.98 5.77
N LEU A 43 5.19 -8.07 6.02
CA LEU A 43 5.74 -9.24 6.71
C LEU A 43 6.90 -9.84 5.91
N GLY A 44 6.74 -9.98 4.59
CA GLY A 44 7.80 -10.45 3.71
C GLY A 44 9.05 -9.58 3.80
N ALA A 45 8.90 -8.26 3.75
CA ALA A 45 10.00 -7.31 3.93
C ALA A 45 10.65 -7.43 5.30
N CYS A 46 9.87 -7.54 6.38
CA CYS A 46 10.37 -7.76 7.73
C CYS A 46 11.25 -9.01 7.82
N LEU A 47 10.79 -10.13 7.24
CA LEU A 47 11.55 -11.38 7.23
C LEU A 47 12.85 -11.26 6.43
N VAL A 48 12.86 -10.52 5.31
CA VAL A 48 14.08 -10.23 4.55
C VAL A 48 15.06 -9.40 5.37
N LEU A 49 14.60 -8.33 6.03
CA LEU A 49 15.42 -7.49 6.90
C LEU A 49 16.07 -8.30 8.02
N LEU A 50 15.28 -9.12 8.70
CA LEU A 50 15.76 -10.00 9.76
C LEU A 50 16.78 -11.03 9.25
N ALA A 51 16.52 -11.67 8.11
CA ALA A 51 17.42 -12.64 7.52
C ALA A 51 18.75 -12.03 7.05
N ARG A 52 18.73 -10.76 6.65
CA ARG A 52 19.92 -9.99 6.26
C ARG A 52 20.67 -9.38 7.45
N GLY A 53 20.15 -9.52 8.67
CA GLY A 53 20.75 -8.90 9.85
C GLY A 53 20.71 -7.37 9.80
N ALA A 54 19.70 -6.79 9.15
CA ALA A 54 19.51 -5.35 9.13
C ALA A 54 19.43 -4.83 10.58
N PRO A 55 20.20 -3.78 10.93
CA PRO A 55 20.28 -3.31 12.31
C PRO A 55 18.93 -2.74 12.76
N PHE A 56 18.56 -3.06 14.00
CA PHE A 56 17.49 -2.35 14.68
C PHE A 56 17.92 -0.91 15.01
N GLU A 57 16.94 -0.04 15.18
CA GLU A 57 17.12 1.37 15.50
C GLU A 57 18.03 1.57 16.74
N GLY A 58 19.07 2.40 16.59
CA GLY A 58 20.08 2.65 17.61
C GLY A 58 19.59 3.40 18.86
N GLY A 59 18.44 4.07 18.78
CA GLY A 59 17.81 4.71 19.95
C GLY A 59 17.03 3.75 20.86
N LEU A 60 16.99 2.45 20.57
CA LEU A 60 16.37 1.44 21.41
C LEU A 60 17.27 1.08 22.62
N PRO A 61 16.70 0.74 23.79
CA PRO A 61 17.47 0.47 25.02
C PRO A 61 18.09 -0.94 25.05
N CYS A 62 18.42 -1.48 23.88
CA CYS A 62 19.09 -2.76 23.70
C CYS A 62 19.72 -2.83 22.31
N GLY A 63 20.71 -3.69 22.14
CA GLY A 63 21.35 -3.94 20.86
C GLY A 63 22.85 -4.11 20.97
N PRO A 64 23.57 -4.13 19.84
CA PRO A 64 25.00 -4.42 19.81
C PRO A 64 25.83 -3.47 20.67
N ASP A 65 25.40 -2.21 20.77
CA ASP A 65 26.12 -1.16 21.51
C ASP A 65 25.68 -1.07 22.98
N HIS A 66 24.68 -1.86 23.40
CA HIS A 66 24.23 -1.87 24.78
C HIS A 66 25.05 -2.88 25.59
N PRO A 67 25.64 -2.49 26.74
CA PRO A 67 26.65 -3.30 27.44
C PRO A 67 26.12 -4.65 27.94
N TRP A 68 24.81 -4.76 28.22
CA TRP A 68 24.23 -5.95 28.88
C TRP A 68 22.94 -6.50 28.25
N ARG A 69 22.41 -5.89 27.18
CA ARG A 69 21.05 -6.22 26.66
C ARG A 69 21.06 -6.35 25.15
N THR A 70 20.59 -7.50 24.68
CA THR A 70 20.35 -7.76 23.27
C THR A 70 18.87 -7.58 22.92
N ASN A 71 18.56 -7.36 21.64
CA ASN A 71 17.19 -7.36 21.12
C ASN A 71 16.59 -8.76 21.25
N CYS A 72 15.39 -8.89 21.82
CA CYS A 72 14.71 -10.18 21.94
C CYS A 72 13.19 -9.98 21.98
N ALA A 73 12.52 -10.34 23.08
CA ALA A 73 11.07 -10.26 23.23
C ALA A 73 10.53 -8.82 23.04
N THR A 74 11.22 -7.84 23.62
CA THR A 74 11.00 -6.42 23.36
C THR A 74 12.11 -5.90 22.45
N PHE A 75 11.76 -4.96 21.57
CA PHE A 75 12.70 -4.29 20.67
C PHE A 75 13.49 -5.22 19.72
N GLY A 76 13.04 -6.46 19.53
CA GLY A 76 13.63 -7.43 18.61
C GLY A 76 12.60 -8.06 17.68
N ALA A 77 12.99 -9.17 17.03
CA ALA A 77 12.19 -9.82 15.99
C ALA A 77 10.76 -10.21 16.45
N PRO A 78 10.54 -10.84 17.62
CA PRO A 78 9.19 -11.11 18.12
C PRO A 78 8.31 -9.85 18.24
N HIS A 79 8.88 -8.74 18.70
CA HIS A 79 8.16 -7.49 18.91
C HIS A 79 7.64 -6.91 17.59
N VAL A 80 8.53 -6.73 16.59
CA VAL A 80 8.14 -6.14 15.30
C VAL A 80 7.15 -7.04 14.55
N LEU A 81 7.33 -8.37 14.59
CA LEU A 81 6.43 -9.32 13.92
C LEU A 81 5.01 -9.27 14.50
N ALA A 82 4.88 -9.20 15.84
CA ALA A 82 3.58 -9.05 16.48
C ALA A 82 2.95 -7.68 16.20
N LEU A 83 3.75 -6.62 16.31
CA LEU A 83 3.31 -5.23 16.12
C LEU A 83 2.74 -5.00 14.72
N LEU A 84 3.33 -5.59 13.68
CA LEU A 84 2.81 -5.51 12.30
C LEU A 84 1.37 -6.05 12.20
N ALA A 85 1.11 -7.24 12.72
CA ALA A 85 -0.22 -7.86 12.65
C ALA A 85 -1.25 -7.05 13.46
N GLU A 86 -0.84 -6.58 14.64
CA GLU A 86 -1.65 -5.79 15.55
C GLU A 86 -2.05 -4.42 15.00
N ALA A 87 -1.09 -3.70 14.43
CA ALA A 87 -1.32 -2.38 13.87
C ALA A 87 -2.17 -2.45 12.61
N SER A 88 -1.98 -3.50 11.78
CA SER A 88 -2.77 -3.74 10.57
C SER A 88 -4.27 -3.86 10.87
N SER A 89 -4.65 -4.55 11.94
CA SER A 89 -6.05 -4.68 12.37
C SER A 89 -6.67 -3.33 12.77
N ARG A 90 -5.90 -2.48 13.47
CA ARG A 90 -6.33 -1.13 13.89
C ARG A 90 -6.47 -0.21 12.67
N ALA A 91 -5.51 -0.25 11.75
CA ALA A 91 -5.51 0.49 10.50
C ALA A 91 -6.77 0.23 9.67
N LEU A 92 -7.19 -1.03 9.57
CA LEU A 92 -8.40 -1.41 8.83
C LEU A 92 -9.68 -0.83 9.43
N ARG A 93 -9.81 -0.79 10.75
CA ARG A 93 -11.01 -0.25 11.41
C ARG A 93 -11.13 1.25 11.14
N ILE A 94 -10.01 1.96 11.18
CA ILE A 94 -9.95 3.40 10.88
C ILE A 94 -10.27 3.64 9.40
N CYS A 95 -9.66 2.88 8.49
CA CYS A 95 -9.96 2.95 7.06
C CYS A 95 -11.44 2.66 6.76
N ARG A 96 -12.03 1.64 7.41
CA ARG A 96 -13.47 1.30 7.31
C ARG A 96 -14.36 2.46 7.74
N ARG A 97 -13.99 3.20 8.79
CA ARG A 97 -14.72 4.41 9.21
C ARG A 97 -14.68 5.48 8.11
N GLN A 98 -13.52 5.72 7.49
CA GLN A 98 -13.42 6.67 6.37
C GLN A 98 -14.30 6.26 5.19
N LYS A 99 -14.29 4.96 4.85
CA LYS A 99 -15.12 4.40 3.78
C LYS A 99 -16.62 4.60 4.03
N PHE A 100 -17.13 4.14 5.17
CA PHE A 100 -18.58 4.04 5.41
C PHE A 100 -19.19 5.25 6.11
N CYS A 101 -18.52 5.77 7.12
CA CYS A 101 -19.09 6.82 7.98
C CYS A 101 -18.87 8.21 7.39
N VAL A 102 -17.75 8.42 6.68
CA VAL A 102 -17.36 9.75 6.18
C VAL A 102 -17.65 9.92 4.69
N HIS A 103 -16.89 9.25 3.83
CA HIS A 103 -16.78 9.67 2.42
C HIS A 103 -17.72 8.94 1.46
N ARG A 104 -17.93 7.62 1.62
CA ARG A 104 -18.78 6.80 0.73
C ARG A 104 -18.52 7.02 -0.77
N ARG A 105 -17.27 7.24 -1.16
CA ARG A 105 -16.88 7.48 -2.56
C ARG A 105 -17.16 6.27 -3.44
N ALA A 106 -17.74 6.49 -4.61
CA ALA A 106 -17.95 5.48 -5.64
C ALA A 106 -16.62 4.89 -6.15
N ARG A 107 -16.64 3.63 -6.57
CA ARG A 107 -15.49 2.94 -7.17
C ARG A 107 -15.26 3.43 -8.62
N PRO A 108 -14.04 3.26 -9.16
CA PRO A 108 -13.74 3.63 -10.54
C PRO A 108 -14.69 2.99 -11.57
N GLU A 109 -15.05 1.72 -11.38
CA GLU A 109 -16.01 1.01 -12.24
C GLU A 109 -17.41 1.65 -12.26
N ALA A 110 -17.89 2.16 -11.12
CA ALA A 110 -19.17 2.85 -11.04
C ALA A 110 -19.11 4.23 -11.74
N LEU A 111 -17.99 4.94 -11.60
CA LEU A 111 -17.75 6.18 -12.34
C LEU A 111 -17.73 5.93 -13.85
N ALA A 112 -17.05 4.88 -14.30
CA ALA A 112 -17.01 4.50 -15.71
C ALA A 112 -18.38 4.10 -16.27
N GLY A 113 -19.21 3.42 -15.46
CA GLY A 113 -20.63 3.19 -15.80
C GLY A 113 -21.41 4.48 -16.00
N MET A 114 -21.19 5.48 -15.15
CA MET A 114 -21.81 6.80 -15.31
C MET A 114 -21.28 7.55 -16.55
N LEU A 115 -20.00 7.43 -16.88
CA LEU A 115 -19.43 8.01 -18.11
C LEU A 115 -19.99 7.35 -19.37
N THR A 116 -20.17 6.03 -19.34
CA THR A 116 -20.84 5.27 -20.41
C THR A 116 -22.26 5.76 -20.62
N LEU A 117 -23.02 5.97 -19.53
CA LEU A 117 -24.37 6.54 -19.61
C LEU A 117 -24.37 8.00 -20.09
N ALA A 118 -23.36 8.80 -19.71
CA ALA A 118 -23.22 10.18 -20.16
C ALA A 118 -22.95 10.30 -21.66
N ALA A 119 -22.21 9.35 -22.23
CA ALA A 119 -21.92 9.23 -23.65
C ALA A 119 -23.04 8.49 -24.44
N SER A 120 -24.23 8.34 -23.86
CA SER A 120 -25.34 7.54 -24.41
C SER A 120 -26.55 8.39 -24.81
N ARG A 121 -27.56 7.75 -25.44
CA ARG A 121 -28.85 8.40 -25.74
C ARG A 121 -29.69 8.71 -24.49
N GLU A 122 -29.36 8.10 -23.36
CA GLU A 122 -30.11 8.21 -22.12
C GLU A 122 -29.37 9.00 -21.03
N SER A 123 -28.45 9.90 -21.43
CA SER A 123 -27.68 10.73 -20.49
C SER A 123 -28.54 11.53 -19.50
N TYR A 124 -29.78 11.86 -19.88
CA TYR A 124 -30.76 12.54 -19.02
C TYR A 124 -31.04 11.80 -17.70
N ARG A 125 -30.80 10.48 -17.64
CA ARG A 125 -30.96 9.68 -16.41
C ARG A 125 -29.95 10.02 -15.32
N LEU A 126 -28.87 10.73 -15.65
CA LEU A 126 -27.86 11.20 -14.69
C LEU A 126 -28.34 12.42 -13.88
N GLY A 127 -29.46 13.04 -14.25
CA GLY A 127 -29.99 14.22 -13.58
C GLY A 127 -28.96 15.34 -13.47
N GLY A 128 -28.81 15.93 -12.29
CA GLY A 128 -27.87 17.05 -12.07
C GLY A 128 -26.38 16.71 -12.29
N ALA A 129 -26.01 15.44 -12.38
CA ALA A 129 -24.62 15.04 -12.66
C ALA A 129 -24.28 15.05 -14.16
N GLU A 130 -25.28 15.12 -15.04
CA GLU A 130 -25.12 14.98 -16.49
C GLU A 130 -24.08 15.96 -17.06
N THR A 131 -24.19 17.24 -16.74
CA THR A 131 -23.28 18.28 -17.26
C THR A 131 -21.82 18.01 -16.89
N ARG A 132 -21.55 17.61 -15.65
CA ARG A 132 -20.18 17.34 -15.18
C ARG A 132 -19.61 16.08 -15.83
N LEU A 133 -20.42 15.04 -15.96
CA LEU A 133 -19.98 13.78 -16.59
C LEU A 133 -19.77 13.95 -18.10
N LYS A 134 -20.61 14.72 -18.79
CA LYS A 134 -20.38 15.07 -20.20
C LYS A 134 -19.10 15.87 -20.40
N ALA A 135 -18.77 16.80 -19.49
CA ALA A 135 -17.49 17.49 -19.54
C ALA A 135 -16.29 16.53 -19.35
N MET A 136 -16.42 15.52 -18.49
CA MET A 136 -15.41 14.48 -18.35
C MET A 136 -15.30 13.60 -19.61
N VAL A 137 -16.42 13.23 -20.23
CA VAL A 137 -16.42 12.48 -21.50
C VAL A 137 -15.72 13.30 -22.58
N ALA A 138 -16.04 14.59 -22.72
CA ALA A 138 -15.37 15.47 -23.67
C ALA A 138 -13.84 15.53 -23.41
N ALA A 139 -13.41 15.63 -22.15
CA ALA A 139 -11.98 15.60 -21.83
C ALA A 139 -11.29 14.26 -22.17
N LEU A 140 -12.02 13.13 -22.09
CA LEU A 140 -11.52 11.82 -22.50
C LEU A 140 -11.47 11.68 -24.03
N GLU A 141 -12.39 12.31 -24.74
CA GLU A 141 -12.42 12.40 -26.20
C GLU A 141 -11.28 13.27 -26.71
N ASP A 142 -11.08 14.44 -26.12
CA ASP A 142 -10.03 15.40 -26.50
C ASP A 142 -8.62 14.80 -26.39
N CYS A 143 -8.40 13.90 -25.42
CA CYS A 143 -7.11 13.22 -25.26
C CYS A 143 -7.03 11.85 -25.96
N GLY A 144 -8.08 11.43 -26.67
CA GLY A 144 -8.15 10.16 -27.40
C GLY A 144 -8.30 8.91 -26.52
N LEU A 145 -8.43 9.07 -25.19
CA LEU A 145 -8.57 7.95 -24.27
C LEU A 145 -9.91 7.24 -24.42
N ALA A 146 -10.98 7.97 -24.78
CA ALA A 146 -12.29 7.39 -25.02
C ALA A 146 -12.25 6.32 -26.13
N ASP A 147 -11.57 6.62 -27.25
CA ASP A 147 -11.45 5.71 -28.39
C ASP A 147 -10.59 4.49 -28.06
N LEU A 148 -9.52 4.67 -27.26
CA LEU A 148 -8.68 3.57 -26.79
C LEU A 148 -9.46 2.60 -25.89
N VAL A 149 -10.26 3.11 -24.95
CA VAL A 149 -11.08 2.30 -24.06
C VAL A 149 -12.16 1.56 -24.85
N GLU A 150 -12.85 2.26 -25.74
CA GLU A 150 -13.89 1.69 -26.58
C GLU A 150 -13.36 0.58 -27.50
N GLY A 151 -12.22 0.80 -28.15
CA GLY A 151 -11.54 -0.21 -28.96
C GLY A 151 -11.11 -1.42 -28.16
N HIS A 152 -10.58 -1.22 -26.95
CA HIS A 152 -10.23 -2.32 -26.04
C HIS A 152 -11.48 -3.13 -25.62
N ASN A 153 -12.55 -2.45 -25.23
CA ASN A 153 -13.79 -3.10 -24.81
C ASN A 153 -14.43 -3.89 -25.97
N ALA A 154 -14.44 -3.34 -27.18
CA ALA A 154 -14.94 -4.04 -28.36
C ALA A 154 -14.16 -5.32 -28.64
N ALA A 155 -12.81 -5.27 -28.62
CA ALA A 155 -11.96 -6.44 -28.82
C ALA A 155 -12.17 -7.50 -27.72
N GLN A 156 -12.28 -7.08 -26.46
CA GLN A 156 -12.49 -7.98 -25.33
C GLN A 156 -13.85 -8.68 -25.39
N ASN A 157 -14.91 -7.94 -25.73
CA ASN A 157 -16.27 -8.48 -25.86
C ASN A 157 -16.39 -9.44 -27.06
N ALA A 158 -15.75 -9.13 -28.18
CA ALA A 158 -15.69 -10.02 -29.34
C ALA A 158 -14.97 -11.34 -28.99
N ALA A 159 -13.82 -11.27 -28.31
CA ALA A 159 -13.09 -12.46 -27.86
C ALA A 159 -13.88 -13.32 -26.86
N LEU A 160 -14.72 -12.69 -26.04
CA LEU A 160 -15.67 -13.40 -25.16
C LEU A 160 -16.78 -14.11 -25.97
N ALA A 161 -17.35 -13.44 -26.97
CA ALA A 161 -18.40 -13.98 -27.84
C ALA A 161 -17.95 -15.21 -28.63
N GLU A 162 -16.70 -15.18 -29.14
CA GLU A 162 -16.10 -16.28 -29.90
C GLU A 162 -15.73 -17.50 -29.03
N GLY A 163 -15.93 -17.43 -27.71
CA GLY A 163 -15.54 -18.50 -26.78
C GLY A 163 -14.02 -18.65 -26.58
N ASN A 164 -13.22 -17.74 -27.16
CA ASN A 164 -11.76 -17.70 -27.08
C ASN A 164 -11.23 -17.19 -25.73
N SER A 165 -12.11 -16.69 -24.86
CA SER A 165 -11.77 -16.18 -23.54
C SER A 165 -11.43 -17.26 -22.49
N GLY A 166 -11.74 -18.53 -22.76
CA GLY A 166 -11.54 -19.62 -21.80
C GLY A 166 -12.35 -19.47 -20.50
N THR A 167 -13.28 -18.52 -20.41
CA THR A 167 -14.01 -18.18 -19.17
C THR A 167 -15.28 -19.00 -18.94
N GLY A 168 -15.68 -19.87 -19.87
CA GLY A 168 -16.88 -20.71 -19.71
C GLY A 168 -18.21 -19.92 -19.66
N LEU A 169 -18.18 -18.60 -19.88
CA LEU A 169 -19.35 -17.72 -19.90
C LEU A 169 -20.03 -17.80 -21.28
N ARG A 170 -20.70 -18.92 -21.57
CA ARG A 170 -21.39 -19.16 -22.86
C ARG A 170 -22.81 -18.59 -22.96
N HIS A 171 -23.25 -17.82 -21.96
CA HIS A 171 -24.65 -17.39 -21.80
C HIS A 171 -24.81 -15.92 -21.41
N LEU A 172 -23.90 -15.04 -21.84
CA LEU A 172 -24.11 -13.60 -21.71
C LEU A 172 -24.69 -13.09 -23.03
N ASP A 173 -25.78 -12.35 -22.94
CA ASP A 173 -26.26 -11.52 -24.04
C ASP A 173 -25.25 -10.38 -24.20
N LEU A 174 -24.35 -10.53 -25.17
CA LEU A 174 -23.22 -9.62 -25.38
C LEU A 174 -23.58 -8.43 -26.26
N ASP A 175 -24.80 -8.40 -26.79
CA ASP A 175 -25.28 -7.26 -27.57
C ASP A 175 -25.40 -6.04 -26.64
N PRO A 176 -24.68 -4.94 -26.94
CA PRO A 176 -24.80 -3.74 -26.14
C PRO A 176 -26.24 -3.24 -26.23
N PRO A 177 -26.83 -2.77 -25.11
CA PRO A 177 -28.21 -2.33 -25.12
C PRO A 177 -28.37 -1.10 -26.03
N ALA A 178 -29.52 -0.98 -26.70
CA ALA A 178 -29.75 0.05 -27.74
C ALA A 178 -29.55 1.50 -27.29
N TRP A 179 -29.55 1.78 -25.98
CA TRP A 179 -29.26 3.09 -25.43
C TRP A 179 -27.77 3.42 -25.42
N MET A 180 -26.90 2.41 -25.34
CA MET A 180 -25.45 2.53 -25.24
C MET A 180 -24.85 2.86 -26.60
N VAL A 181 -24.45 4.13 -26.77
CA VAL A 181 -23.80 4.61 -28.00
C VAL A 181 -22.30 4.35 -27.96
N ARG A 182 -21.68 4.62 -26.80
CA ARG A 182 -20.26 4.37 -26.55
C ARG A 182 -20.08 3.46 -25.35
N ASN A 183 -19.12 2.53 -25.41
CA ASN A 183 -18.77 1.68 -24.29
C ASN A 183 -17.50 2.17 -23.59
N LEU A 184 -17.69 3.03 -22.58
CA LEU A 184 -16.63 3.61 -21.77
C LEU A 184 -16.48 2.91 -20.40
N LEU A 185 -16.94 1.66 -20.27
CA LEU A 185 -16.75 0.88 -19.06
C LEU A 185 -15.26 0.66 -18.81
N LEU A 186 -14.85 0.72 -17.54
CA LEU A 186 -13.46 0.50 -17.16
C LEU A 186 -13.16 -1.00 -17.24
N PRO A 187 -12.15 -1.43 -18.01
CA PRO A 187 -11.68 -2.81 -17.98
C PRO A 187 -11.08 -3.13 -16.61
N VAL A 188 -11.82 -3.84 -15.78
CA VAL A 188 -11.39 -4.25 -14.44
C VAL A 188 -10.62 -5.57 -14.48
N ALA A 189 -9.66 -5.73 -13.59
CA ALA A 189 -8.81 -6.92 -13.54
C ALA A 189 -9.52 -8.18 -13.04
N PHE A 190 -10.55 -8.00 -12.23
CA PHE A 190 -11.23 -9.07 -11.52
C PHE A 190 -12.64 -9.21 -12.06
N ALA A 191 -13.08 -10.46 -12.24
CA ALA A 191 -14.43 -10.75 -12.73
C ALA A 191 -15.52 -10.20 -11.80
N ASP A 192 -15.27 -10.22 -10.49
CA ASP A 192 -16.19 -9.70 -9.48
C ASP A 192 -16.09 -8.17 -9.29
N GLY A 193 -15.19 -7.50 -10.03
CA GLY A 193 -14.94 -6.07 -9.87
C GLY A 193 -14.33 -5.70 -8.52
N ALA A 194 -14.67 -4.51 -8.03
CA ALA A 194 -14.19 -4.01 -6.75
C ALA A 194 -14.88 -4.67 -5.55
N PRO A 195 -14.18 -4.82 -4.41
CA PRO A 195 -14.81 -5.28 -3.17
C PRO A 195 -15.99 -4.41 -2.73
N MET A 196 -17.00 -5.04 -2.11
CA MET A 196 -18.28 -4.46 -1.64
C MET A 196 -18.14 -3.49 -0.45
N HIS A 197 -17.33 -2.45 -0.64
CA HIS A 197 -17.20 -1.29 0.23
C HIS A 197 -16.74 -0.07 -0.58
N PRO A 198 -17.01 1.16 -0.11
CA PRO A 198 -16.62 2.39 -0.79
C PRO A 198 -15.14 2.46 -1.16
N ALA A 199 -14.79 3.31 -2.13
CA ALA A 199 -13.45 3.44 -2.68
C ALA A 199 -12.48 4.15 -1.73
N TYR A 200 -12.85 5.35 -1.28
CA TYR A 200 -11.96 6.28 -0.60
C TYR A 200 -11.54 5.81 0.79
N GLY A 201 -10.25 5.98 1.07
CA GLY A 201 -9.50 5.20 2.04
C GLY A 201 -9.20 3.82 1.45
N SER A 202 -8.08 3.59 0.77
CA SER A 202 -7.65 2.26 0.35
C SER A 202 -7.17 1.43 1.55
N ALA A 203 -7.76 0.23 1.73
CA ALA A 203 -7.43 -0.64 2.85
C ALA A 203 -5.98 -1.17 2.74
N HIS A 204 -5.60 -1.66 1.56
CA HIS A 204 -4.23 -2.06 1.22
C HIS A 204 -3.23 -0.94 1.50
N ALA A 205 -3.49 0.26 0.99
CA ALA A 205 -2.59 1.39 1.19
C ALA A 205 -2.54 1.86 2.66
N THR A 206 -3.65 1.83 3.40
CA THR A 206 -3.63 2.18 4.83
C THR A 206 -2.80 1.18 5.62
N VAL A 207 -2.98 -0.12 5.39
CA VAL A 207 -2.22 -1.17 6.07
C VAL A 207 -0.75 -1.14 5.66
N ALA A 208 -0.45 -0.95 4.38
CA ALA A 208 0.90 -0.79 3.88
C ALA A 208 1.58 0.43 4.52
N GLY A 209 0.91 1.59 4.55
CA GLY A 209 1.41 2.81 5.18
C GLY A 209 1.74 2.59 6.67
N THR A 210 0.82 1.98 7.42
CA THR A 210 1.05 1.64 8.84
C THR A 210 2.21 0.67 9.01
N SER A 211 2.23 -0.42 8.26
CA SER A 211 3.20 -1.50 8.42
C SER A 211 4.62 -1.05 8.03
N ILE A 212 4.75 -0.32 6.92
CA ILE A 212 6.02 0.20 6.45
C ILE A 212 6.55 1.29 7.39
N THR A 213 5.69 2.15 7.94
CA THR A 213 6.11 3.13 8.97
C THR A 213 6.65 2.42 10.22
N ILE A 214 6.01 1.34 10.68
CA ILE A 214 6.52 0.53 11.79
C ILE A 214 7.89 -0.08 11.46
N LEU A 215 8.08 -0.61 10.26
CA LEU A 215 9.39 -1.12 9.84
C LEU A 215 10.46 -0.02 9.83
N LYS A 216 10.14 1.14 9.25
CA LYS A 216 11.04 2.29 9.23
C LYS A 216 11.39 2.78 10.64
N ALA A 217 10.46 2.69 11.60
CA ALA A 217 10.70 3.09 12.99
C ALA A 217 11.50 2.05 13.81
N MET A 218 11.34 0.76 13.50
CA MET A 218 11.98 -0.33 14.25
C MET A 218 13.39 -0.66 13.76
N PHE A 219 13.65 -0.51 12.46
CA PHE A 219 14.96 -0.74 11.84
C PHE A 219 15.68 0.58 11.57
N GLU A 220 17.00 0.55 11.59
CA GLU A 220 17.80 1.73 11.31
C GLU A 220 17.63 2.17 9.84
N MET A 221 17.14 3.39 9.62
CA MET A 221 16.96 3.96 8.27
C MET A 221 18.11 4.89 7.85
N TYR A 222 19.00 5.22 8.79
CA TYR A 222 20.09 6.17 8.60
C TYR A 222 21.39 5.62 9.16
N ARG A 223 22.51 5.85 8.48
CA ARG A 223 23.84 5.41 8.93
C ARG A 223 24.15 6.01 10.31
N ARG A 224 24.88 5.24 11.11
CA ARG A 224 25.28 5.62 12.46
C ARG A 224 26.56 6.44 12.40
N GLU A 225 26.42 7.77 12.43
CA GLU A 225 27.58 8.69 12.46
C GLU A 225 28.12 8.90 13.89
N SER A 226 27.24 8.85 14.90
CA SER A 226 27.57 8.78 16.33
C SER A 226 26.29 8.58 17.14
N LEU A 227 26.26 7.61 18.06
CA LEU A 227 25.15 7.46 19.02
C LEU A 227 25.00 8.75 19.85
N PRO A 228 23.80 9.09 20.35
CA PRO A 228 23.66 10.12 21.38
C PRO A 228 24.62 9.80 22.53
N PRO A 229 25.37 10.78 23.08
CA PRO A 229 26.23 10.56 24.23
C PRO A 229 25.44 9.89 25.37
N HIS A 230 26.10 8.98 26.09
CA HIS A 230 25.51 8.28 27.24
C HIS A 230 24.72 9.25 28.13
N GLY A 231 23.45 8.92 28.39
CA GLY A 231 22.58 9.69 29.29
C GLY A 231 21.55 10.61 28.64
N THR A 232 21.51 10.72 27.30
CA THR A 232 20.46 11.50 26.62
C THR A 232 19.52 10.69 25.72
N HIS A 233 19.92 9.50 25.22
CA HIS A 233 19.12 8.50 24.46
C HIS A 233 18.09 9.06 23.46
N ARG A 234 18.30 10.28 22.96
CA ARG A 234 17.33 11.02 22.17
C ARG A 234 18.02 11.51 20.92
N TRP A 235 17.56 11.03 19.77
CA TRP A 235 17.91 11.63 18.51
C TRP A 235 17.34 13.04 18.44
N LYS A 236 18.09 13.96 17.84
CA LYS A 236 17.58 15.24 17.36
C LYS A 236 17.48 15.16 15.86
N CYS A 237 16.40 15.67 15.28
CA CYS A 237 16.27 15.72 13.82
C CYS A 237 17.47 16.47 13.22
N GLY A 238 18.16 15.83 12.27
CA GLY A 238 19.35 16.38 11.64
C GLY A 238 19.57 15.82 10.24
N ASN A 239 20.65 16.25 9.61
CA ASN A 239 21.05 15.76 8.28
C ASN A 239 21.74 14.41 8.42
N TRP A 240 20.94 13.35 8.56
CA TRP A 240 21.47 11.99 8.66
C TRP A 240 21.69 11.39 7.28
N GLN A 241 22.78 10.64 7.11
CA GLN A 241 23.00 9.87 5.89
C GLN A 241 22.02 8.70 5.80
N PRO A 242 21.22 8.56 4.73
CA PRO A 242 20.35 7.40 4.55
C PRO A 242 21.12 6.09 4.47
N MET A 243 20.56 5.02 5.04
CA MET A 243 21.05 3.66 4.77
C MET A 243 20.62 3.20 3.39
N THR A 244 21.49 2.42 2.77
CA THR A 244 21.33 1.85 1.44
C THR A 244 21.16 0.34 1.51
N LEU A 245 20.81 -0.30 0.40
CA LEU A 245 20.75 -1.76 0.33
C LEU A 245 22.14 -2.39 0.53
N ALA A 246 23.20 -1.72 0.06
CA ALA A 246 24.57 -2.17 0.30
C ALA A 246 24.90 -2.22 1.81
N ASP A 247 24.39 -1.27 2.60
CA ASP A 247 24.63 -1.22 4.06
C ASP A 247 24.02 -2.42 4.81
N ILE A 248 23.06 -3.14 4.21
CA ILE A 248 22.47 -4.38 4.77
C ILE A 248 22.96 -5.64 4.04
N GLY A 249 24.10 -5.56 3.36
CA GLY A 249 24.73 -6.69 2.69
C GLY A 249 23.97 -7.18 1.45
N MET A 250 23.34 -6.27 0.71
CA MET A 250 22.85 -6.57 -0.64
C MET A 250 23.86 -6.12 -1.68
N ASP A 251 24.51 -7.09 -2.32
CA ASP A 251 25.56 -6.84 -3.33
C ASP A 251 24.98 -6.64 -4.74
N GLU A 252 23.72 -7.01 -4.97
CA GLU A 252 23.08 -6.99 -6.28
C GLU A 252 21.59 -6.62 -6.16
N VAL A 253 21.11 -5.85 -7.14
CA VAL A 253 19.68 -5.54 -7.32
C VAL A 253 19.11 -6.50 -8.35
N PHE A 254 17.93 -7.06 -8.07
CA PHE A 254 17.31 -8.05 -8.94
C PHE A 254 16.11 -7.47 -9.69
N VAL A 255 15.95 -7.92 -10.94
CA VAL A 255 14.75 -7.71 -11.74
C VAL A 255 14.26 -9.05 -12.29
N PRO A 256 12.95 -9.23 -12.52
CA PRO A 256 12.45 -10.46 -13.12
C PRO A 256 12.85 -10.54 -14.60
N THR A 257 13.07 -11.76 -15.09
CA THR A 257 13.15 -12.03 -16.54
C THR A 257 11.80 -11.67 -17.21
N PRO A 258 11.78 -11.36 -18.52
CA PRO A 258 10.54 -11.00 -19.22
C PRO A 258 9.41 -12.05 -19.13
N ASP A 259 9.76 -13.33 -18.99
CA ASP A 259 8.81 -14.42 -18.79
C ASP A 259 8.40 -14.62 -17.31
N GLY A 260 9.12 -13.97 -16.39
CA GLY A 260 8.90 -14.02 -14.94
C GLY A 260 9.35 -15.32 -14.28
N ASN A 261 10.12 -16.18 -14.95
CA ASN A 261 10.52 -17.48 -14.40
C ASN A 261 11.77 -17.42 -13.52
N ALA A 262 12.57 -16.35 -13.61
CA ALA A 262 13.78 -16.16 -12.82
C ALA A 262 13.96 -14.68 -12.43
N LEU A 263 14.84 -14.46 -11.47
CA LEU A 263 15.43 -13.15 -11.19
C LEU A 263 16.82 -13.10 -11.82
N VAL A 264 17.18 -11.96 -12.38
CA VAL A 264 18.52 -11.67 -12.92
C VAL A 264 19.03 -10.37 -12.34
N GLY A 265 20.35 -10.20 -12.38
CA GLY A 265 21.00 -8.93 -12.05
C GLY A 265 20.41 -7.79 -12.87
N GLY A 266 19.91 -6.78 -12.17
CA GLY A 266 19.46 -5.52 -12.74
C GLY A 266 20.59 -4.50 -12.80
N ASN A 267 20.37 -3.41 -13.54
CA ASN A 267 21.34 -2.32 -13.65
C ASN A 267 21.35 -1.36 -12.43
N GLY A 268 20.68 -1.73 -11.33
CA GLY A 268 20.59 -0.89 -10.13
C GLY A 268 21.83 -1.02 -9.27
N ASP A 269 22.37 0.10 -8.80
CA ASP A 269 23.43 0.13 -7.80
C ASP A 269 22.83 0.01 -6.39
N PRO A 270 23.12 -1.07 -5.62
CA PRO A 270 22.64 -1.20 -4.24
C PRO A 270 23.07 -0.05 -3.31
N ALA A 271 24.19 0.62 -3.60
CA ALA A 271 24.64 1.80 -2.84
C ALA A 271 23.89 3.08 -3.22
N GLY A 272 23.18 3.08 -4.36
CA GLY A 272 22.31 4.17 -4.82
C GLY A 272 20.85 4.04 -4.37
N LEU A 273 20.45 2.88 -3.83
CA LEU A 273 19.08 2.62 -3.39
C LEU A 273 18.99 2.66 -1.87
N THR A 274 18.17 3.56 -1.32
CA THR A 274 17.98 3.66 0.12
C THR A 274 17.06 2.55 0.63
N LEU A 275 17.34 2.06 1.84
CA LEU A 275 16.49 1.04 2.46
C LEU A 275 15.06 1.56 2.68
N ALA A 276 14.93 2.78 3.19
CA ALA A 276 13.64 3.45 3.33
C ALA A 276 12.92 3.60 1.98
N GLY A 277 13.64 3.93 0.91
CA GLY A 277 13.09 4.06 -0.43
C GLY A 277 12.54 2.74 -0.98
N GLU A 278 13.19 1.60 -0.75
CA GLU A 278 12.65 0.30 -1.16
C GLU A 278 11.43 -0.13 -0.33
N LEU A 279 11.38 0.22 0.96
CA LEU A 279 10.20 0.01 1.79
C LEU A 279 9.02 0.88 1.34
N ASP A 280 9.26 2.14 1.00
CA ASP A 280 8.24 3.05 0.46
C ASP A 280 7.80 2.61 -0.94
N LYS A 281 8.71 2.09 -1.77
CA LYS A 281 8.40 1.45 -3.05
C LYS A 281 7.49 0.24 -2.88
N LEU A 282 7.73 -0.60 -1.86
CA LEU A 282 6.84 -1.72 -1.54
C LEU A 282 5.44 -1.23 -1.15
N ALA A 283 5.34 -0.18 -0.33
CA ALA A 283 4.06 0.44 0.02
C ALA A 283 3.31 0.94 -1.22
N SER A 284 4.04 1.60 -2.11
CA SER A 284 3.54 2.10 -3.39
C SER A 284 3.07 0.96 -4.30
N ASN A 285 3.87 -0.10 -4.46
CA ASN A 285 3.50 -1.28 -5.25
C ASN A 285 2.18 -1.90 -4.77
N ILE A 286 2.01 -2.07 -3.46
CA ILE A 286 0.77 -2.61 -2.88
C ILE A 286 -0.41 -1.66 -3.13
N GLY A 287 -0.25 -0.36 -2.87
CA GLY A 287 -1.32 0.62 -3.08
C GLY A 287 -1.73 0.77 -4.54
N PHE A 288 -0.76 0.98 -5.44
CA PHE A 288 -0.99 1.17 -6.86
C PHE A 288 -1.35 -0.11 -7.61
N GLY A 289 -1.06 -1.30 -7.06
CA GLY A 289 -1.62 -2.56 -7.54
C GLY A 289 -3.16 -2.51 -7.59
N CYS A 290 -3.80 -1.86 -6.62
CA CYS A 290 -5.25 -1.65 -6.60
C CYS A 290 -5.73 -0.66 -7.68
N VAL A 291 -4.92 0.33 -8.04
CA VAL A 291 -5.21 1.26 -9.13
C VAL A 291 -5.10 0.54 -10.48
N MET A 292 -4.03 -0.22 -10.68
CA MET A 292 -3.81 -1.06 -11.86
C MET A 292 -4.89 -2.14 -12.02
N ALA A 293 -5.48 -2.59 -10.91
CA ALA A 293 -6.63 -3.50 -10.92
C ALA A 293 -7.96 -2.84 -11.33
N GLY A 294 -8.02 -1.51 -11.35
CA GLY A 294 -9.24 -0.74 -11.63
C GLY A 294 -10.17 -0.54 -10.44
N ILE A 295 -9.72 -0.82 -9.21
CA ILE A 295 -10.58 -0.78 -8.02
C ILE A 295 -10.39 0.48 -7.15
N ASN A 296 -9.29 1.22 -7.31
CA ASN A 296 -9.02 2.45 -6.55
C ASN A 296 -8.57 3.60 -7.46
N HIS A 297 -8.83 4.84 -7.02
CA HIS A 297 -8.21 6.04 -7.59
C HIS A 297 -6.82 6.27 -6.98
N ALA A 298 -5.94 6.97 -7.69
CA ALA A 298 -4.61 7.33 -7.17
C ALA A 298 -4.70 8.10 -5.83
N SER A 299 -5.63 9.05 -5.71
CA SER A 299 -5.89 9.76 -4.44
C SER A 299 -6.31 8.82 -3.31
N ASP A 300 -7.01 7.71 -3.60
CA ASP A 300 -7.37 6.77 -2.53
C ASP A 300 -6.13 6.11 -1.93
N VAL A 301 -5.05 5.98 -2.71
CA VAL A 301 -3.78 5.36 -2.30
C VAL A 301 -2.91 6.35 -1.55
N HIS A 302 -2.56 7.49 -2.15
CA HIS A 302 -1.68 8.49 -1.53
C HIS A 302 -2.19 8.88 -0.14
N GLU A 303 -3.47 9.20 -0.03
CA GLU A 303 -4.04 9.63 1.24
C GLU A 303 -4.12 8.54 2.30
N SER A 304 -4.20 7.29 1.85
CA SER A 304 -4.24 6.16 2.76
C SER A 304 -2.87 5.77 3.27
N LEU A 305 -1.81 5.95 2.48
CA LEU A 305 -0.44 5.77 2.97
C LEU A 305 -0.15 6.75 4.12
N ARG A 306 -0.50 8.03 3.94
CA ARG A 306 -0.40 9.08 4.97
C ARG A 306 -1.26 8.79 6.20
N LEU A 307 -2.52 8.36 5.99
CA LEU A 307 -3.38 7.92 7.09
C LEU A 307 -2.74 6.76 7.86
N GLY A 308 -2.16 5.79 7.15
CA GLY A 308 -1.48 4.65 7.73
C GLY A 308 -0.27 5.05 8.58
N GLU A 309 0.52 6.01 8.12
CA GLU A 309 1.66 6.58 8.85
C GLU A 309 1.23 7.21 10.17
N ARG A 310 0.19 8.04 10.16
CA ARG A 310 -0.36 8.65 11.40
C ARG A 310 -0.82 7.59 12.40
N ILE A 311 -1.46 6.53 11.90
CA ILE A 311 -1.89 5.41 12.75
C ILE A 311 -0.69 4.71 13.39
N ALA A 312 0.38 4.47 12.63
CA ALA A 312 1.60 3.89 13.17
C ALA A 312 2.25 4.80 14.23
N VAL A 313 2.38 6.10 13.95
CA VAL A 313 2.93 7.07 14.91
C VAL A 313 2.10 7.10 16.20
N GLY A 314 0.77 7.15 16.10
CA GLY A 314 -0.11 7.12 17.28
C GLY A 314 0.04 5.85 18.10
N ILE A 315 0.10 4.68 17.45
CA ILE A 315 0.33 3.40 18.13
C ILE A 315 1.68 3.39 18.85
N LEU A 316 2.75 3.85 18.18
CA LEU A 316 4.09 3.90 18.77
C LEU A 316 4.14 4.88 19.95
N GLN A 317 3.47 6.04 19.86
CA GLN A 317 3.38 6.98 20.98
C GLN A 317 2.72 6.34 22.21
N GLU A 318 1.58 5.68 22.02
CA GLU A 318 0.89 4.99 23.12
C GLU A 318 1.73 3.85 23.70
N GLN A 319 2.43 3.09 22.86
CA GLN A 319 3.30 2.00 23.33
C GLN A 319 4.50 2.52 24.10
N MET A 320 5.07 3.67 23.73
CA MET A 320 6.21 4.27 24.42
C MET A 320 5.92 4.60 25.90
N LEU A 321 4.66 4.88 26.25
CA LEU A 321 4.26 5.11 27.64
C LEU A 321 4.42 3.86 28.53
N ASN A 322 4.55 2.68 27.93
CA ASN A 322 4.76 1.42 28.67
C ASN A 322 6.25 1.11 28.91
N TYR A 323 7.17 1.91 28.40
CA TYR A 323 8.59 1.74 28.63
C TYR A 323 9.02 2.56 29.85
N SER A 324 9.76 1.94 30.76
CA SER A 324 10.31 2.59 31.96
C SER A 324 11.72 3.15 31.73
N GLU A 325 12.15 3.23 30.48
CA GLU A 325 13.51 3.58 30.07
C GLU A 325 13.46 4.51 28.86
N PRO A 326 14.54 5.28 28.61
CA PRO A 326 14.61 6.09 27.42
C PRO A 326 14.57 5.25 26.13
N VAL A 327 13.71 5.66 25.20
CA VAL A 327 13.58 5.05 23.87
C VAL A 327 13.48 6.17 22.85
N SER A 328 14.19 6.05 21.73
CA SER A 328 14.07 6.96 20.59
C SER A 328 14.05 6.17 19.29
N MET A 329 13.16 6.57 18.38
CA MET A 329 13.03 6.00 17.04
C MET A 329 13.08 7.10 16.01
N ARG A 330 13.95 7.00 15.00
CA ARG A 330 14.08 7.99 13.92
C ARG A 330 13.79 7.37 12.56
N PHE A 331 12.98 8.04 11.75
CA PHE A 331 12.63 7.52 10.42
C PHE A 331 12.17 8.62 9.47
N PRO A 332 12.30 8.42 8.14
CA PRO A 332 11.67 9.28 7.15
C PRO A 332 10.18 8.96 7.00
N GLY A 333 9.34 9.99 6.94
CA GLY A 333 7.93 9.89 6.57
C GLY A 333 7.72 9.85 5.06
N PHE A 334 6.50 9.55 4.61
CA PHE A 334 6.16 9.46 3.18
C PHE A 334 6.23 10.79 2.42
N ASP A 335 6.05 11.92 3.12
CA ASP A 335 6.17 13.27 2.54
C ASP A 335 7.62 13.80 2.57
N GLY A 336 8.61 12.96 2.92
CA GLY A 336 10.01 13.37 3.06
C GLY A 336 10.35 14.05 4.39
N ASP A 337 9.39 14.10 5.32
CA ASP A 337 9.61 14.59 6.68
C ASP A 337 10.57 13.68 7.45
N ARG A 338 11.41 14.26 8.30
CA ARG A 338 12.21 13.55 9.31
C ARG A 338 11.44 13.51 10.61
N ILE A 339 11.15 12.32 11.10
CA ILE A 339 10.35 12.08 12.30
C ILE A 339 11.22 11.41 13.37
N VAL A 340 11.17 11.93 14.60
CA VAL A 340 11.72 11.28 15.79
C VAL A 340 10.62 11.15 16.82
N ILE A 341 10.36 9.92 17.27
CA ILE A 341 9.51 9.65 18.44
C ILE A 341 10.42 9.29 19.60
N SER A 342 10.23 9.90 20.78
CA SER A 342 11.05 9.59 21.96
C SER A 342 10.34 9.74 23.29
N THR A 343 10.77 8.93 24.27
CA THR A 343 10.41 8.99 25.69
C THR A 343 11.67 8.87 26.55
N MET A 344 11.67 9.44 27.77
CA MET A 344 12.67 9.17 28.81
C MET A 344 12.27 8.01 29.72
N GLY A 345 11.08 7.42 29.51
CA GLY A 345 10.60 6.29 30.28
C GLY A 345 9.88 6.65 31.58
N SER A 346 9.34 7.86 31.69
CA SER A 346 8.59 8.27 32.90
C SER A 346 7.15 7.75 32.92
N GLY A 347 6.68 7.15 31.81
CA GLY A 347 5.30 6.71 31.63
C GLY A 347 4.30 7.84 31.31
N ALA A 348 4.77 9.09 31.20
CA ALA A 348 3.95 10.24 30.86
C ALA A 348 4.57 11.15 29.79
N ASP A 349 5.81 10.86 29.36
CA ASP A 349 6.58 11.73 28.49
C ASP A 349 6.82 11.08 27.12
N VAL A 350 6.01 11.44 26.13
CA VAL A 350 6.26 11.05 24.73
C VAL A 350 6.28 12.31 23.89
N SER A 351 7.32 12.42 23.07
CA SER A 351 7.54 13.54 22.18
C SER A 351 7.68 13.06 20.74
N VAL A 352 7.13 13.83 19.81
CA VAL A 352 7.29 13.63 18.38
C VAL A 352 7.89 14.91 17.81
N GLU A 353 9.14 14.82 17.36
CA GLU A 353 9.81 15.90 16.64
C GLU A 353 9.69 15.64 15.13
N ILE A 354 9.27 16.65 14.38
CA ILE A 354 9.06 16.56 12.94
C ILE A 354 9.76 17.73 12.27
N ARG A 355 10.58 17.45 11.26
CA ARG A 355 11.18 18.46 10.39
C ARG A 355 10.88 18.13 8.94
N SER A 356 10.55 19.13 8.13
CA SER A 356 10.31 18.95 6.70
C SER A 356 11.60 18.52 5.97
N ALA A 357 11.45 18.12 4.71
CA ALA A 357 12.59 17.88 3.82
C ALA A 357 13.57 19.08 3.81
N ASP A 358 13.03 20.31 3.79
CA ASP A 358 13.77 21.59 3.84
C ASP A 358 14.22 22.02 5.24
N ASP A 359 14.21 21.08 6.19
CA ASP A 359 14.64 21.28 7.57
C ASP A 359 13.82 22.31 8.36
N GLN A 360 12.53 22.52 8.02
CA GLN A 360 11.65 23.39 8.81
C GLN A 360 10.95 22.58 9.91
N PRO A 361 10.93 23.05 11.17
CA PRO A 361 10.20 22.37 12.24
C PRO A 361 8.70 22.41 11.95
N ILE A 362 8.03 21.26 12.09
CA ILE A 362 6.59 21.13 11.90
C ILE A 362 5.97 20.75 13.25
N ARG A 363 4.89 21.43 13.63
CA ARG A 363 4.15 21.06 14.85
C ARG A 363 3.44 19.73 14.63
N PHE A 364 3.43 18.89 15.65
CA PHE A 364 2.80 17.58 15.58
C PHE A 364 1.31 17.68 15.17
N GLU A 365 0.57 18.66 15.70
CA GLU A 365 -0.84 18.85 15.34
C GLU A 365 -1.01 19.16 13.84
N ASP A 366 -0.15 20.02 13.30
CA ASP A 366 -0.18 20.43 11.89
C ASP A 366 0.19 19.27 10.96
N TRP A 367 1.16 18.44 11.36
CA TRP A 367 1.49 17.20 10.65
C TRP A 367 0.36 16.16 10.71
N TRP A 368 -0.23 15.96 11.91
CA TRP A 368 -1.31 15.01 12.14
C TRP A 368 -2.56 15.35 11.35
N GLN A 369 -2.87 16.65 11.25
CA GLN A 369 -4.01 17.18 10.52
C GLN A 369 -3.67 17.59 9.10
N ARG A 370 -2.41 17.40 8.65
CA ARG A 370 -1.95 17.88 7.35
C ARG A 370 -2.96 17.44 6.29
N PRO A 371 -3.48 18.39 5.49
CA PRO A 371 -4.39 18.05 4.43
C PRO A 371 -3.73 17.03 3.51
N LEU A 372 -4.61 16.20 3.04
CA LEU A 372 -4.34 15.10 2.16
C LEU A 372 -4.37 15.70 0.74
N ASP A 373 -3.32 16.47 0.39
CA ASP A 373 -3.21 17.30 -0.82
C ASP A 373 -3.28 16.49 -2.12
#